data_AF-A0A0U1MWC9-F1
#
_entry.id   AF-A0A0U1MWC9-F1
#
_cell.length_a   1.000
_cell.length_b   1.000
_cell.length_c   1.000
_cell.angle_alpha   90.00
_cell.angle_beta   90.00
_cell.angle_gamma   90.00
#
_symmetry.space_group_name_H-M   'P 1'
#
loop_
_entity.id
_entity.type
_entity.pdbx_description
1 polymer ?
#
loop_
_entity_poly.entity_id
_entity_poly.type
_entity_poly.pdbx_seq_one_letter_code
_entity_poly.pdbx_strand_id
1 'polypeptide(L)' 'MHSYTTRCIDENQDNETLKDMTKSGKQRPWREKKIDNVSYADILEILKIKKAFNVKQGSVAK' A
#
# COMPACT_ATOMS: atom_id res chain seq x y z
N MET A 1 11.06 42.66 -27.93
CA MET A 1 11.55 41.59 -27.03
C MET A 1 10.39 41.21 -26.13
N HIS A 2 9.94 39.95 -26.16
CA HIS A 2 8.89 39.47 -25.25
C HIS A 2 9.56 39.05 -23.94
N SER A 3 9.23 39.73 -22.84
CA SER A 3 9.69 39.34 -21.50
C SER A 3 8.75 38.27 -20.95
N TYR A 4 9.21 37.03 -20.90
CA TYR A 4 8.50 35.96 -20.20
C TYR A 4 8.77 36.12 -18.70
N THR A 5 7.87 36.82 -18.00
CA THR A 5 7.91 36.89 -16.55
C THR A 5 7.46 35.53 -16.01
N THR A 6 8.41 34.65 -15.70
CA THR A 6 8.14 33.43 -14.94
C THR A 6 7.69 33.84 -13.54
N ARG A 7 6.39 33.78 -13.28
CA ARG A 7 5.84 34.00 -11.93
C ARG A 7 6.26 32.82 -11.07
N CYS A 8 7.05 33.08 -10.03
CA CYS A 8 7.32 32.08 -8.99
C CYS A 8 6.00 31.82 -8.25
N ILE A 9 5.48 30.59 -8.34
CA ILE A 9 4.29 30.17 -7.59
C ILE A 9 4.79 29.78 -6.19
N ASP A 10 4.49 30.61 -5.20
CA ASP A 10 4.88 30.43 -3.78
C ASP A 10 3.81 29.66 -2.98
N GLU A 11 2.72 29.23 -3.63
CA GLU A 11 1.66 28.48 -2.97
C GLU A 11 2.21 27.13 -2.47
N ASN A 12 1.92 26.80 -1.21
CA ASN A 12 2.33 25.56 -0.51
C ASN A 12 3.82 25.47 -0.12
N GLN A 13 4.48 26.60 0.20
CA GLN A 13 5.80 26.65 0.87
C GLN A 13 5.73 26.50 2.40
N ASP A 14 4.59 26.07 2.93
CA ASP A 14 4.48 25.80 4.35
C ASP A 14 5.36 24.60 4.74
N ASN A 15 5.95 24.66 5.93
CA ASN A 15 6.72 23.57 6.55
C ASN A 15 5.83 22.40 7.02
N GLU A 16 4.61 22.32 6.51
CA GLU A 16 3.70 21.22 6.76
C GLU A 16 4.11 19.98 5.97
N THR A 17 3.91 18.81 6.59
CA THR A 17 4.14 17.54 5.91
C THR A 17 3.11 17.36 4.80
N LEU A 18 3.59 17.18 3.56
CA LEU A 18 2.74 16.93 2.39
C LEU A 18 1.81 15.72 2.63
N LYS A 19 0.50 15.97 2.62
CA LYS A 19 -0.53 14.93 2.74
C LYS A 19 -0.97 14.50 1.35
N ASP A 20 -0.91 13.19 1.08
CA ASP A 20 -1.42 12.63 -0.17
C ASP A 20 -2.95 12.51 -0.11
N MET A 21 -3.62 13.50 -0.71
CA MET A 21 -5.07 13.66 -0.74
C MET A 21 -5.61 13.43 -2.15
N THR A 22 -6.82 12.91 -2.25
CA THR A 22 -7.60 12.86 -3.48
C THR A 22 -8.17 14.24 -3.81
N LYS A 23 -8.58 14.46 -5.07
CA LYS A 23 -9.26 15.71 -5.49
C LYS A 23 -10.54 15.99 -4.70
N SER A 24 -11.13 14.96 -4.09
CA SER A 24 -12.33 15.05 -3.22
C SER A 24 -12.00 15.26 -1.74
N GLY A 25 -10.73 15.50 -1.38
CA GLY A 25 -10.32 15.81 -0.01
C GLY A 25 -10.19 14.61 0.93
N LYS A 26 -10.19 13.37 0.42
CA LYS A 26 -9.92 12.16 1.22
C LYS A 26 -8.45 11.76 1.13
N GLN A 27 -7.84 11.34 2.23
CA GLN A 27 -6.47 10.78 2.24
C GLN A 27 -6.41 9.48 1.43
N ARG A 28 -5.35 9.29 0.63
CA ARG A 28 -5.17 8.06 -0.14
C ARG A 28 -4.81 6.89 0.80
N PRO A 29 -5.46 5.72 0.71
CA PRO A 29 -5.30 4.61 1.66
C PRO A 29 -4.06 3.74 1.34
N TRP A 30 -2.99 4.29 0.79
CA TRP A 30 -1.83 3.50 0.39
C TRP A 30 -1.13 2.83 1.57
N ARG A 31 -1.14 3.43 2.77
CA ARG A 31 -0.62 2.80 3.99
C ARG A 31 -1.37 1.52 4.34
N GLU A 32 -2.69 1.61 4.45
CA GLU A 32 -3.58 0.48 4.74
C GLU A 32 -3.40 -0.63 3.69
N LYS A 33 -3.48 -0.27 2.40
CA LYS A 33 -3.29 -1.23 1.30
C LYS A 33 -1.93 -1.94 1.32
N LYS A 34 -0.86 -1.25 1.73
CA LYS A 34 0.47 -1.87 1.84
C LYS A 34 0.53 -2.83 3.02
N ILE A 35 -0.04 -2.47 4.16
CA ILE A 35 -0.15 -3.35 5.34
C ILE A 35 -0.97 -4.60 5.00
N ASP A 36 -2.11 -4.43 4.33
CA ASP A 36 -2.97 -5.54 3.90
C ASP A 36 -2.25 -6.50 2.95
N ASN A 37 -1.47 -5.96 2.00
CA ASN A 37 -0.72 -6.78 1.06
C ASN A 37 0.43 -7.56 1.72
N VAL A 38 1.08 -6.98 2.75
CA VAL A 38 2.08 -7.71 3.56
C VAL A 38 1.41 -8.83 4.35
N SER A 39 0.29 -8.53 5.03
CA SER A 39 -0.50 -9.51 5.78
C SER A 39 -1.02 -10.66 4.90
N TYR A 40 -1.40 -10.38 3.66
CA TYR A 40 -1.86 -11.40 2.71
C TYR A 40 -0.78 -12.45 2.39
N ALA A 41 0.49 -12.04 2.29
CA ALA A 41 1.59 -12.97 2.04
C ALA A 41 1.76 -13.98 3.19
N ASP A 42 1.67 -13.51 4.44
CA ASP A 42 1.77 -14.35 5.64
C ASP A 42 0.63 -15.37 5.69
N ILE A 43 -0.59 -14.96 5.34
CA ILE A 43 -1.75 -15.86 5.26
C ILE A 43 -1.53 -16.95 4.21
N LEU A 44 -1.03 -16.59 3.03
CA LEU A 44 -0.74 -17.56 1.96
C LEU A 44 0.32 -18.59 2.37
N GLU A 45 1.34 -18.17 3.13
CA GLU A 45 2.36 -19.06 3.66
C GLU A 45 1.76 -20.06 4.67
N ILE A 46 0.95 -19.58 5.61
CA ILE A 46 0.23 -20.44 6.57
C ILE A 46 -0.67 -21.46 5.84
N LEU A 47 -1.37 -21.03 4.79
CA LEU A 47 -2.24 -21.90 4.00
C LEU A 47 -1.46 -23.01 3.29
N LYS A 48 -0.26 -22.73 2.77
CA LYS A 48 0.61 -23.75 2.17
C LYS A 48 1.03 -24.81 3.21
N ILE A 49 1.44 -24.38 4.40
CA ILE A 49 1.82 -25.29 5.50
C ILE A 49 0.63 -26.18 5.89
N LYS A 50 -0.55 -25.60 6.08
CA LYS A 50 -1.78 -26.35 6.41
C LYS A 50 -2.12 -27.39 5.35
N LYS A 51 -2.02 -27.04 4.07
CA LYS A 51 -2.28 -27.97 2.97
C LYS A 51 -1.30 -29.16 2.98
N ALA A 52 -0.01 -28.91 3.19
CA ALA A 52 1.01 -29.96 3.28
C ALA A 52 0.76 -30.91 4.47
N PHE A 53 0.37 -30.37 5.63
CA PHE A 53 -0.01 -31.16 6.79
C PHE A 53 -1.20 -32.08 6.50
N ASN A 54 -2.27 -31.56 5.89
CA ASN A 54 -3.45 -32.35 5.56
C ASN A 54 -3.15 -33.51 4.60
N VAL A 55 -2.28 -33.29 3.59
CA VAL A 55 -1.83 -34.35 2.69
C VAL A 55 -1.08 -35.43 3.46
N LYS A 56 -0.13 -35.04 4.31
CA LYS A 56 0.65 -35.98 5.13
C LYS A 56 -0.25 -36.81 6.05
N GLN A 57 -1.17 -36.17 6.79
CA GLN A 57 -2.10 -36.87 7.69
C GLN A 57 -3.02 -37.83 6.92
N GLY A 58 -3.61 -37.39 5.81
CA GLY A 58 -4.48 -38.24 4.99
C GLY A 58 -3.76 -39.43 4.36
N SER A 59 -2.46 -39.32 4.06
CA SER A 59 -1.64 -40.44 3.57
C SER A 59 -1.24 -41.45 4.64
N VAL A 60 -1.18 -41.05 5.92
CA VAL A 60 -0.84 -41.94 7.04
C VAL A 60 -2.06 -42.71 7.55
N ALA A 61 -3.26 -42.19 7.30
CA ALA A 61 -4.54 -42.82 7.67
C ALA A 61 -5.04 -43.86 6.65
N LYS A 62 -4.23 -44.27 5.68
CA LYS A 62 -4.60 -45.18 4.58
C LYS A 62 -3.82 -46.49 4.64
#